data_AF-A0ABD3BZZ5-F1
#
_entry.id   AF-A0ABD3BZZ5-F1
#
_cell.length_a   1.000
_cell.length_b   1.000
_cell.length_c   1.000
_cell.angle_alpha   90.00
_cell.angle_beta   90.00
_cell.angle_gamma   90.00
#
_symmetry.space_group_name_H-M   'P 1'
#
loop_
_entity.id
_entity.type
_entity.pdbx_description
1 polymer ?
#
loop_
_entity_poly.entity_id
_entity_poly.type
_entity_poly.pdbx_seq_one_letter_code
_entity_poly.pdbx_strand_id
1 'polypeptide(L)'
;MTLIETVKVITIGGILRDADGNMIFAYNGASDKTDIDQVETQALIIGIEICKEKGIDTSIINIEIDSLNTSIMDIDMTYLVRRHEIELNKTRHIFREQNLAAEALSKLDSPHQLQLKMNMKELHPKIQQIIRWDKNGGLNYRKKKPYIQD
;
A
#
# COMPACT_ATOMS: atom_id res chain seq x y z
N MET A 1 -4.17 6.65 40.17
CA MET A 1 -4.94 5.89 39.18
C MET A 1 -4.60 6.47 37.82
N THR A 2 -3.67 5.84 37.08
CA THR A 2 -3.19 6.35 35.80
C THR A 2 -4.13 5.83 34.72
N LEU A 3 -4.91 6.71 34.11
CA LEU A 3 -5.67 6.41 32.90
C LEU A 3 -4.65 6.19 31.78
N ILE A 4 -4.38 4.92 31.45
CA ILE A 4 -3.71 4.59 30.20
C ILE A 4 -4.79 4.74 29.13
N GLU A 5 -4.88 5.93 28.54
CA GLU A 5 -5.61 6.08 27.28
C GLU A 5 -4.87 5.24 26.24
N THR A 6 -5.51 4.15 25.82
CA THR A 6 -5.05 3.35 24.69
C THR A 6 -5.19 4.22 23.43
N VAL A 7 -4.15 4.98 23.09
CA VAL A 7 -4.12 5.73 21.84
C VAL A 7 -4.16 4.72 20.71
N LYS A 8 -5.29 4.65 20.01
CA LYS A 8 -5.44 3.81 18.83
C LYS A 8 -4.55 4.38 17.73
N VAL A 9 -3.38 3.78 17.55
CA VAL A 9 -2.50 4.11 16.43
C VAL A 9 -3.13 3.58 15.16
N ILE A 10 -3.30 4.46 14.18
CA ILE A 10 -3.68 4.06 12.83
C ILE A 10 -2.39 3.76 12.09
N THR A 11 -2.35 2.64 11.39
CA THR A 11 -1.15 2.13 10.74
C THR A 11 -1.38 2.00 9.25
N ILE A 12 -0.28 2.11 8.51
CA ILE A 12 -0.23 2.00 7.05
C ILE A 12 0.74 0.91 6.65
N GLY A 13 0.54 0.36 5.47
CA GLY A 13 1.42 -0.64 4.89
C GLY A 13 1.33 -0.63 3.39
N GLY A 14 2.41 -1.03 2.74
CA GLY A 14 2.42 -1.15 1.29
C GLY A 14 3.61 -1.95 0.78
N ILE A 15 3.48 -2.37 -0.47
CA ILE A 15 4.43 -3.28 -1.10
C ILE A 15 4.67 -2.83 -2.55
N LEU A 16 5.94 -2.74 -2.94
CA LEU A 16 6.33 -2.57 -4.33
C LEU A 16 6.76 -3.91 -4.92
N ARG A 17 6.30 -4.18 -6.14
CA ARG A 17 6.61 -5.39 -6.88
C ARG A 17 7.14 -5.09 -8.28
N ASP A 18 7.92 -6.02 -8.81
CA ASP A 18 8.23 -6.04 -10.24
C ASP A 18 7.08 -6.63 -11.07
N ALA A 19 7.26 -6.68 -12.39
CA ALA A 19 6.27 -7.22 -13.33
C ALA A 19 5.98 -8.71 -13.13
N ASP A 20 6.92 -9.46 -12.52
CA ASP A 20 6.78 -10.89 -12.21
C ASP A 20 6.15 -11.12 -10.82
N GLY A 21 5.73 -10.05 -10.14
CA GLY A 21 5.15 -10.08 -8.81
C GLY A 21 6.16 -10.36 -7.70
N ASN A 22 7.47 -10.30 -7.96
CA ASN A 22 8.47 -10.36 -6.90
C ASN A 22 8.45 -9.06 -6.12
N MET A 23 8.57 -9.18 -4.80
CA MET A 23 8.68 -8.00 -3.95
C MET A 23 10.04 -7.33 -4.13
N ILE A 24 10.02 -6.03 -4.45
CA ILE A 24 11.20 -5.17 -4.47
C ILE A 24 11.46 -4.65 -3.04
N PHE A 25 10.42 -4.10 -2.42
CA PHE A 25 10.43 -3.71 -1.01
C PHE A 25 9.01 -3.69 -0.43
N ALA A 26 8.92 -3.75 0.89
CA ALA A 26 7.71 -3.48 1.65
C ALA A 26 7.96 -2.35 2.65
N TYR A 27 6.88 -1.70 3.10
CA TYR A 27 6.94 -0.73 4.18
C TYR A 27 5.72 -0.86 5.09
N ASN A 28 5.90 -0.46 6.35
CA ASN A 28 4.82 -0.20 7.30
C ASN A 28 5.12 1.09 8.07
N GLY A 29 4.12 1.66 8.71
CA GLY A 29 4.29 2.87 9.52
C GLY A 29 3.02 3.27 10.26
N ALA A 30 3.08 4.39 10.98
CA ALA A 30 1.93 5.03 11.59
C ALA A 30 1.37 6.15 10.70
N SER A 31 0.07 6.37 10.80
CA SER A 31 -0.65 7.49 10.20
C SER A 31 -1.16 8.40 11.30
N ASP A 32 -1.05 9.71 11.07
CA ASP A 32 -1.66 10.77 11.86
C ASP A 32 -3.11 11.07 11.43
N LYS A 33 -3.61 10.36 10.42
CA LYS A 33 -4.95 10.55 9.85
C LYS A 33 -5.94 9.60 10.49
N THR A 34 -7.17 10.07 10.62
CA THR A 34 -8.29 9.32 11.21
C THR A 34 -9.29 8.83 10.18
N ASP A 35 -9.33 9.47 9.01
CA ASP A 35 -10.19 9.11 7.89
C ASP A 35 -9.50 8.08 6.97
N ILE A 36 -10.26 7.09 6.50
CA ILE A 36 -9.70 5.96 5.75
C ILE A 36 -9.11 6.39 4.41
N ASP A 37 -9.74 7.33 3.70
CA ASP A 37 -9.25 7.81 2.40
C ASP A 37 -7.96 8.61 2.58
N GLN A 38 -7.87 9.37 3.67
CA GLN A 38 -6.65 10.08 4.05
C GLN A 38 -5.51 9.13 4.43
N VAL A 39 -5.81 8.05 5.16
CA VAL A 39 -4.84 7.01 5.56
C VAL A 39 -4.29 6.28 4.33
N GLU A 40 -5.16 5.85 3.41
CA GLU A 40 -4.75 5.17 2.18
C GLU A 40 -3.89 6.07 1.28
N THR A 41 -4.29 7.33 1.14
CA THR A 41 -3.52 8.24 0.30
C THR A 41 -2.19 8.60 0.95
N GLN A 42 -2.12 8.73 2.28
CA GLN A 42 -0.85 8.89 2.98
C GLN A 42 0.06 7.68 2.77
N ALA A 43 -0.48 6.45 2.85
CA ALA A 43 0.26 5.25 2.53
C ALA A 43 0.81 5.30 1.09
N LEU A 44 -0.03 5.68 0.12
CA LEU A 44 0.37 5.82 -1.28
C LEU A 44 1.52 6.84 -1.46
N ILE A 45 1.39 8.03 -0.87
CA ILE A 45 2.42 9.08 -0.95
C ILE A 45 3.75 8.55 -0.42
N ILE A 46 3.73 7.89 0.74
CA ILE A 46 4.93 7.29 1.33
C ILE A 46 5.53 6.25 0.39
N GLY A 47 4.72 5.37 -0.20
CA GLY A 47 5.20 4.40 -1.19
C GLY A 47 5.91 5.07 -2.39
N ILE A 48 5.36 6.18 -2.89
CA ILE A 48 5.92 6.95 -4.00
C ILE A 48 7.22 7.67 -3.59
N GLU A 49 7.26 8.28 -2.42
CA GLU A 49 8.48 8.90 -1.87
C GLU A 49 9.61 7.87 -1.77
N ILE A 50 9.33 6.67 -1.25
CA ILE A 50 10.31 5.58 -1.17
C ILE A 50 10.78 5.15 -2.57
N CYS A 51 9.91 5.16 -3.58
CA CYS A 51 10.29 4.89 -4.97
C CYS A 51 11.26 5.96 -5.49
N LYS A 52 10.94 7.25 -5.30
CA LYS A 52 11.81 8.37 -5.71
C LYS A 52 13.18 8.31 -5.02
N GLU A 53 13.20 8.05 -3.71
CA GLU A 53 14.45 7.88 -2.94
C GLU A 53 15.33 6.73 -3.43
N LYS A 54 14.71 5.68 -3.99
CA LYS A 54 15.42 4.52 -4.57
C LYS A 54 15.82 4.72 -6.03
N GLY A 55 15.54 5.90 -6.61
CA GLY A 55 15.80 6.18 -8.03
C GLY A 55 14.87 5.41 -8.98
N ILE A 56 13.70 4.97 -8.49
CA ILE A 56 12.70 4.30 -9.32
C ILE A 56 11.87 5.37 -10.03
N ASP A 57 11.78 5.26 -11.35
CA ASP A 57 10.92 6.11 -12.16
C ASP A 57 9.45 5.84 -11.78
N THR A 58 8.79 6.84 -11.20
CA THR A 58 7.40 6.70 -10.75
C THR A 58 6.43 6.68 -11.93
N SER A 59 6.85 7.11 -13.12
CA SER A 59 6.01 7.09 -14.33
C SER A 59 5.73 5.67 -14.84
N ILE A 60 6.50 4.67 -14.43
CA ILE A 60 6.28 3.26 -14.83
C ILE A 60 5.51 2.46 -13.78
N ILE A 61 5.14 3.07 -12.65
CA ILE A 61 4.47 2.38 -11.54
C ILE A 61 2.97 2.32 -11.79
N ASN A 62 2.41 1.11 -11.75
CA ASN A 62 0.97 0.89 -11.64
C ASN A 62 0.59 0.85 -10.16
N ILE A 63 -0.41 1.65 -9.76
CA ILE A 63 -0.82 1.78 -8.37
C ILE A 63 -2.08 0.93 -8.15
N GLU A 64 -2.07 0.09 -7.12
CA GLU A 64 -3.23 -0.71 -6.72
C GLU A 64 -3.67 -0.29 -5.31
N ILE A 65 -4.95 0.07 -5.15
CA ILE A 65 -5.54 0.59 -3.89
C ILE A 65 -6.93 -0.04 -3.67
N ASP A 66 -7.32 -0.28 -2.42
CA ASP A 66 -8.54 -1.05 -2.10
C ASP A 66 -9.78 -0.24 -1.70
N SER A 67 -9.66 1.02 -1.28
CA SER A 67 -10.85 1.83 -1.02
C SER A 67 -10.83 3.28 -1.51
N LEU A 68 -9.72 3.72 -2.12
CA LEU A 68 -9.59 5.06 -2.66
C LEU A 68 -10.68 5.40 -3.69
N ASN A 69 -11.71 6.08 -3.22
CA ASN A 69 -12.78 6.56 -4.04
C ASN A 69 -12.31 7.83 -4.75
N THR A 70 -11.81 7.70 -5.98
CA THR A 70 -11.28 8.82 -6.77
C THR A 70 -12.30 9.94 -7.01
N SER A 71 -13.60 9.66 -6.83
CA SER A 71 -14.69 10.65 -6.89
C SER A 71 -14.85 11.52 -5.62
N ILE A 72 -14.19 11.15 -4.52
CA ILE A 72 -14.25 11.81 -3.20
C ILE A 72 -12.83 12.14 -2.73
N MET A 73 -11.92 12.50 -3.64
CA MET A 73 -10.66 13.10 -3.22
C MET A 73 -10.94 14.52 -2.72
N ASP A 74 -10.75 14.75 -1.43
CA ASP A 74 -10.71 16.11 -0.87
C ASP A 74 -9.66 16.96 -1.61
N ILE A 75 -9.83 18.28 -1.60
CA ILE A 75 -8.92 19.25 -2.22
C ILE A 75 -7.48 19.04 -1.72
N ASP A 76 -7.33 18.75 -0.42
CA ASP A 76 -6.04 18.46 0.19
C ASP A 76 -5.39 17.19 -0.38
N MET A 77 -6.19 16.16 -0.64
CA MET A 77 -5.72 14.90 -1.24
C MET A 77 -5.31 15.10 -2.70
N THR A 78 -6.12 15.86 -3.44
CA THR A 78 -5.82 16.24 -4.83
C THR A 78 -4.52 17.05 -4.90
N TYR A 79 -4.31 17.98 -3.98
CA TYR A 79 -3.07 18.75 -3.90
C TYR A 79 -1.86 17.85 -3.58
N LEU A 80 -1.99 16.94 -2.62
CA LEU A 80 -0.91 16.03 -2.25
C LEU A 80 -0.54 15.08 -3.38
N VAL A 81 -1.52 14.52 -4.09
CA VAL A 81 -1.31 13.69 -5.29
C VAL A 81 -0.57 14.46 -6.37
N ARG A 82 -1.01 15.69 -6.67
CA ARG A 82 -0.38 16.55 -7.69
C ARG A 82 1.05 16.95 -7.32
N ARG A 83 1.28 17.30 -6.05
CA ARG A 83 2.61 17.65 -5.54
C ARG A 83 3.62 16.52 -5.70
N HIS A 84 3.18 15.27 -5.58
CA HIS A 84 4.04 14.10 -5.74
C HIS A 84 4.05 13.55 -7.18
N GLU A 85 3.42 14.26 -8.12
CA GLU A 85 3.33 13.88 -9.54
C GLU A 85 2.72 12.49 -9.74
N ILE A 86 1.77 12.14 -8.88
CA ILE A 86 1.06 10.86 -8.95
C ILE A 86 0.03 10.95 -10.08
N GLU A 87 0.27 10.16 -11.12
CA GLU A 87 -0.64 9.99 -12.24
C GLU A 87 -1.84 9.11 -11.83
N LEU A 88 -2.96 9.74 -11.45
CA LEU A 88 -4.18 9.04 -11.02
C LEU A 88 -4.77 8.11 -12.09
N ASN A 89 -4.48 8.33 -13.37
CA ASN A 89 -4.86 7.40 -14.45
C ASN A 89 -4.11 6.06 -14.39
N LYS A 90 -3.05 5.94 -13.57
CA LYS A 90 -2.32 4.70 -13.31
C LYS A 90 -2.76 4.00 -12.03
N THR A 91 -3.75 4.55 -11.32
CA THR A 91 -4.36 3.88 -10.17
C THR A 91 -5.46 2.92 -10.64
N ARG A 92 -5.45 1.72 -10.05
CA ARG A 92 -6.46 0.69 -10.25
C ARG A 92 -7.04 0.32 -8.89
N HIS A 93 -8.35 0.45 -8.77
CA HIS A 93 -9.06 -0.10 -7.64
C HIS A 93 -8.95 -1.63 -7.64
N ILE A 94 -8.59 -2.21 -6.50
CA ILE A 94 -8.53 -3.65 -6.27
C ILE A 94 -9.46 -4.03 -5.12
N PHE A 95 -9.88 -5.29 -5.06
CA PHE A 95 -10.61 -5.76 -3.88
C PHE A 95 -9.67 -5.82 -2.67
N ARG A 96 -10.20 -5.61 -1.46
CA ARG A 96 -9.42 -5.72 -0.21
C ARG A 96 -8.70 -7.06 -0.08
N GLU A 97 -9.33 -8.14 -0.55
CA GLU A 97 -8.74 -9.49 -0.59
C GLU A 97 -7.51 -9.58 -1.51
N GLN A 98 -7.38 -8.68 -2.49
CA GLN A 98 -6.18 -8.55 -3.32
C GLN A 98 -5.09 -7.71 -2.66
N ASN A 99 -5.46 -6.87 -1.68
CA ASN A 99 -4.56 -5.99 -0.93
C ASN A 99 -4.08 -6.61 0.40
N LEU A 100 -4.33 -7.89 0.63
CA LEU A 100 -4.00 -8.59 1.89
C LEU A 100 -2.53 -8.48 2.30
N ALA A 101 -1.60 -8.37 1.34
CA ALA A 101 -0.19 -8.16 1.65
C ALA A 101 0.05 -6.80 2.32
N ALA A 102 -0.53 -5.72 1.78
CA ALA A 102 -0.45 -4.39 2.38
C ALA A 102 -1.19 -4.31 3.72
N GLU A 103 -2.37 -4.95 3.81
CA GLU A 103 -3.11 -5.04 5.07
C GLU A 103 -2.35 -5.84 6.14
N ALA A 104 -1.66 -6.91 5.76
CA ALA A 104 -0.82 -7.66 6.69
C ALA A 104 0.39 -6.84 7.17
N LEU A 105 0.95 -6.00 6.30
CA LEU A 105 2.04 -5.08 6.64
C LEU A 105 1.57 -3.96 7.56
N SER A 106 0.38 -3.40 7.36
CA SER A 106 -0.15 -2.35 8.26
C SER A 106 -0.39 -2.88 9.68
N LYS A 107 -0.65 -4.18 9.84
CA LYS A 107 -0.84 -4.82 11.15
C LYS A 107 0.46 -5.18 11.88
N LEU A 108 1.62 -4.93 11.28
CA LEU A 108 2.89 -5.07 11.99
C LEU A 108 3.00 -3.98 13.06
N ASP A 109 3.40 -4.35 14.28
CA ASP A 109 3.73 -3.41 15.34
C ASP A 109 4.83 -2.47 14.84
N SER A 110 4.44 -1.27 14.42
CA SER A 110 5.35 -0.21 14.07
C SER A 110 5.47 0.71 15.28
N PRO A 111 6.64 0.85 15.91
CA PRO A 111 6.85 1.94 16.84
C PRO A 111 6.56 3.25 16.12
N HIS A 112 5.93 4.18 16.84
CA HIS A 112 5.17 5.36 16.40
C HIS A 112 5.78 6.31 15.34
N GLN A 113 6.96 6.03 14.76
CA GLN A 113 7.68 6.98 13.91
C GLN A 113 8.43 6.40 12.71
N LEU A 114 8.57 5.09 12.53
CA LEU A 114 9.50 4.55 11.53
C LEU A 114 8.84 3.79 10.39
N GLN A 115 8.98 4.36 9.19
CA GLN A 115 8.81 3.68 7.91
C GLN A 115 9.86 2.56 7.80
N LEU A 116 9.53 1.33 8.20
CA LEU A 116 10.49 0.23 8.04
C LEU A 116 10.47 -0.25 6.60
N LYS A 117 11.46 0.18 5.83
CA LYS A 117 11.74 -0.38 4.50
C LYS A 117 12.29 -1.78 4.69
N MET A 118 11.49 -2.79 4.35
CA MET A 118 11.80 -4.19 4.60
C MET A 118 12.01 -4.93 3.27
N ASN A 119 13.06 -5.73 3.20
CA ASN A 119 13.24 -6.78 2.22
C ASN A 119 12.53 -8.07 2.66
N MET A 120 12.40 -9.05 1.77
CA MET A 120 11.61 -10.26 2.03
C MET A 120 12.12 -11.05 3.25
N LYS A 121 13.43 -11.02 3.54
CA LYS A 121 14.03 -11.77 4.64
C LYS A 121 13.78 -11.13 6.00
N GLU A 122 13.53 -9.83 6.02
CA GLU A 122 13.26 -9.03 7.23
C GLU A 122 11.81 -9.13 7.70
N LEU A 123 10.90 -9.57 6.83
CA LEU A 123 9.48 -9.70 7.16
C LEU A 123 9.22 -10.90 8.08
N HIS A 124 8.20 -10.79 8.94
CA HIS A 124 7.72 -11.92 9.72
C HIS A 124 7.31 -13.09 8.80
N PRO A 125 7.63 -14.37 9.12
CA PRO A 125 7.40 -15.52 8.23
C PRO A 125 5.96 -15.65 7.69
N LYS A 126 4.95 -15.30 8.49
CA LYS A 126 3.55 -15.28 8.05
C LYS A 126 3.30 -14.28 6.91
N ILE A 127 3.91 -13.09 6.97
CA ILE A 127 3.77 -12.06 5.92
C ILE A 127 4.53 -12.49 4.67
N GLN A 128 5.71 -13.08 4.83
CA GLN A 128 6.43 -13.69 3.70
C GLN A 128 5.55 -14.72 2.97
N GLN A 129 4.83 -15.56 3.73
CA GLN A 129 3.93 -16.55 3.16
C GLN A 129 2.77 -15.89 2.40
N ILE A 130 2.13 -14.86 2.97
CA ILE A 130 1.06 -14.09 2.29
C ILE A 130 1.56 -13.51 0.97
N ILE A 131 2.74 -12.88 0.96
CA ILE A 131 3.30 -12.27 -0.24
C ILE A 131 3.61 -13.34 -1.31
N ARG A 132 4.18 -14.48 -0.91
CA ARG A 132 4.44 -15.61 -1.83
C ARG A 132 3.15 -16.20 -2.38
N TRP A 133 2.12 -16.33 -1.56
CA TRP A 133 0.81 -16.82 -1.98
C TRP A 133 0.11 -15.85 -2.95
N ASP A 134 0.18 -14.55 -2.68
CA ASP A 134 -0.33 -13.51 -3.56
C ASP A 134 0.37 -13.53 -4.92
N LYS A 135 1.71 -13.62 -4.93
CA LYS A 135 2.51 -13.77 -6.16
C LYS A 135 2.07 -14.97 -7.00
N ASN A 136 1.83 -16.12 -6.37
CA ASN A 136 1.46 -17.36 -7.07
C ASN A 136 0.01 -17.38 -7.57
N GLY A 137 -0.71 -16.26 -7.49
CA GLY A 137 -2.11 -16.18 -7.89
C GLY A 137 -3.05 -16.93 -6.94
N GLY A 138 -2.60 -17.23 -5.72
CA GLY A 138 -3.46 -17.80 -4.67
C GLY A 138 -4.63 -16.88 -4.33
N LEU A 139 -4.48 -15.58 -4.58
CA LEU A 139 -5.55 -14.59 -4.65
C LEU A 139 -6.00 -14.51 -6.13
N ASN A 140 -6.82 -15.47 -6.56
CA ASN A 140 -7.27 -15.69 -7.95
C ASN A 140 -7.91 -14.47 -8.66
N TYR A 141 -8.10 -13.35 -7.97
CA TYR A 141 -8.64 -12.11 -8.51
C TYR A 141 -7.65 -11.34 -9.42
N ARG A 142 -6.33 -11.61 -9.34
CA ARG A 142 -5.31 -10.95 -10.19
C ARG A 142 -5.22 -11.52 -11.61
N LYS A 143 -5.75 -12.72 -11.85
CA LYS A 143 -5.89 -13.28 -13.21
C LYS A 143 -7.05 -12.57 -13.88
N LYS A 144 -6.78 -11.63 -14.80
CA LYS A 144 -7.76 -11.24 -15.81
C LYS A 144 -8.35 -12.54 -16.38
N LYS A 145 -9.66 -12.76 -16.23
CA LYS A 145 -10.34 -13.65 -17.17
C LYS A 145 -10.02 -13.07 -18.56
N PRO A 146 -9.55 -13.87 -19.54
CA PRO A 146 -9.51 -13.40 -20.91
C PRO A 146 -10.92 -12.91 -21.23
N TYR A 147 -11.02 -11.68 -21.74
CA TYR A 147 -12.26 -11.21 -22.36
C TYR A 147 -12.56 -12.22 -23.46
N ILE A 148 -13.55 -13.09 -23.25
CA ILE A 148 -14.17 -13.80 -24.36
C ILE A 148 -15.01 -12.72 -25.03
N GLN A 149 -14.51 -12.22 -26.16
CA GLN A 149 -15.34 -11.50 -27.10
C GLN A 149 -16.21 -12.56 -27.77
N ASP A 150 -17.51 -12.54 -27.47
CA ASP A 150 -18.53 -13.11 -28.36
C ASP A 150 -18.74 -12.16 -29.55
#